data_AF-A0A8D8X6C8-F1
#
_entry.id   AF-A0A8D8X6C8-F1
#
_cell.length_a   1.000
_cell.length_b   1.000
_cell.length_c   1.000
_cell.angle_alpha   90.00
_cell.angle_beta   90.00
_cell.angle_gamma   90.00
#
_symmetry.space_group_name_H-M   'P 1'
#
loop_
_entity.id
_entity.type
_entity.pdbx_description
1 polymer ?
#
loop_
_entity_poly.entity_id
_entity_poly.type
_entity_poly.pdbx_seq_one_letter_code
_entity_poly.pdbx_strand_id
1 'polypeptide(L)'
;SISTYESNLRKGLNKFSAQNESQVYAARTLALVYSERYVIEQFWLHITSKPMSLPLQLAMNELCLLYSVWSLEKYLPYLYESDYFTDGQPVKLIQDSILHLCQHLTPNILSLIEVEAPPDFIVNSVLGSSTGAVY
;
A
#
# COMPACT_ATOMS: atom_id res chain seq x y z
N SER A 1 0.90 -24.05 3.54
CA SER A 1 -0.24 -24.57 4.33
C SER A 1 0.19 -25.86 5.04
N ILE A 2 -0.52 -26.35 6.06
CA ILE A 2 -0.12 -27.54 6.86
C ILE A 2 0.22 -28.75 5.98
N SER A 3 -0.47 -28.89 4.84
CA SER A 3 -0.19 -29.88 3.79
C SER A 3 1.21 -29.79 3.18
N THR A 4 1.76 -28.58 3.02
CA THR A 4 3.13 -28.33 2.54
C THR A 4 4.17 -28.76 3.58
N TYR A 5 3.88 -28.51 4.87
CA TYR A 5 4.76 -28.89 5.97
C TYR A 5 4.86 -30.39 6.12
N GLU A 6 3.73 -31.09 6.10
CA GLU A 6 3.69 -32.55 6.12
C GLU A 6 4.34 -33.16 4.87
N SER A 7 4.14 -32.57 3.70
CA SER A 7 4.82 -33.00 2.46
C SER A 7 6.33 -32.85 2.57
N ASN A 8 6.82 -31.74 3.12
CA ASN A 8 8.25 -31.48 3.26
C ASN A 8 8.91 -32.40 4.31
N LEU A 9 8.22 -32.71 5.40
CA LEU A 9 8.67 -33.75 6.34
C LEU A 9 8.76 -35.13 5.66
N ARG A 10 7.81 -35.48 4.79
CA ARG A 10 7.84 -36.74 4.02
C ARG A 10 8.97 -36.77 2.98
N LYS A 11 9.43 -35.62 2.49
CA LYS A 11 10.59 -35.49 1.60
C LYS A 11 11.93 -35.55 2.32
N GLY A 12 11.95 -35.75 3.65
CA GLY A 12 13.17 -35.88 4.44
C GLY A 12 13.80 -34.55 4.87
N LEU A 13 13.11 -33.41 4.67
CA LEU A 13 13.55 -32.13 5.21
C LEU A 13 13.47 -32.18 6.75
N ASN A 14 14.49 -31.61 7.41
CA ASN A 14 14.43 -31.43 8.86
C ASN A 14 13.28 -30.47 9.23
N LYS A 15 12.78 -30.56 10.47
CA LYS A 15 11.62 -29.77 10.93
C LYS A 15 11.77 -28.27 10.70
N PHE A 16 12.98 -27.73 10.89
CA PHE A 16 13.29 -26.33 10.66
C PHE A 16 13.13 -25.93 9.18
N SER A 17 13.69 -26.72 8.25
CA SER A 17 13.61 -26.47 6.81
C SER A 17 12.19 -26.66 6.30
N ALA A 18 11.48 -27.69 6.79
CA ALA A 18 10.08 -27.92 6.45
C ALA A 18 9.17 -26.77 6.92
N GLN A 19 9.39 -26.24 8.13
CA GLN A 19 8.67 -25.05 8.62
C GLN A 19 9.00 -23.84 7.77
N ASN A 20 10.29 -23.56 7.56
CA ASN A 20 10.74 -22.40 6.81
C ASN A 20 10.16 -22.39 5.40
N GLU A 21 10.25 -23.50 4.66
CA GLU A 21 9.69 -23.62 3.31
C GLU A 21 8.16 -23.54 3.26
N SER A 22 7.48 -24.02 4.31
CA SER A 22 6.01 -23.96 4.38
C SER A 22 5.48 -22.59 4.78
N GLN A 23 6.33 -21.78 5.42
CA GLN A 23 5.99 -20.47 5.95
C GLN A 23 6.64 -19.33 5.19
N VAL A 24 7.63 -19.55 4.32
CA VAL A 24 8.40 -18.45 3.70
C VAL A 24 7.50 -17.46 2.97
N TYR A 25 6.47 -17.97 2.27
CA TYR A 25 5.49 -17.16 1.57
C TYR A 25 4.45 -16.55 2.53
N ALA A 26 4.01 -17.31 3.53
CA ALA A 26 3.01 -16.84 4.49
C ALA A 26 3.56 -15.78 5.46
N ALA A 27 4.74 -16.01 6.03
CA ALA A 27 5.39 -15.12 6.99
C ALA A 27 5.85 -13.82 6.34
N ARG A 28 6.41 -13.87 5.12
CA ARG A 28 6.76 -12.66 4.36
C ARG A 28 5.51 -11.84 4.04
N THR A 29 4.48 -12.46 3.45
CA THR A 29 3.23 -11.77 3.12
C THR A 29 2.59 -11.19 4.38
N LEU A 30 2.51 -11.95 5.48
CA LEU A 30 1.95 -11.48 6.73
C LEU A 30 2.72 -10.29 7.31
N ALA A 31 4.05 -10.33 7.27
CA ALA A 31 4.88 -9.21 7.72
C ALA A 31 4.61 -7.95 6.89
N LEU A 32 4.53 -8.07 5.56
CA LEU A 32 4.22 -6.95 4.68
C LEU A 32 2.82 -6.37 4.95
N VAL A 33 1.80 -7.22 5.02
CA VAL A 33 0.41 -6.80 5.33
C VAL A 33 0.36 -6.11 6.69
N TYR A 34 1.03 -6.65 7.71
CA TYR A 34 1.08 -6.04 9.03
C TYR A 34 1.75 -4.66 9.01
N SER A 35 2.89 -4.54 8.33
CA SER A 35 3.60 -3.27 8.17
C SER A 35 2.76 -2.23 7.43
N GLU A 36 2.12 -2.60 6.31
CA GLU A 36 1.25 -1.69 5.56
C GLU A 36 0.04 -1.27 6.39
N ARG A 37 -0.60 -2.20 7.11
CA ARG A 37 -1.69 -1.89 8.06
C ARG A 37 -1.25 -0.90 9.13
N TYR A 38 -0.07 -1.11 9.71
CA TYR A 38 0.49 -0.21 10.72
C TYR A 38 0.73 1.19 10.15
N VAL A 39 1.27 1.31 8.94
CA VAL A 39 1.47 2.60 8.26
C VAL A 39 0.13 3.31 8.05
N ILE A 40 -0.90 2.61 7.56
CA ILE A 40 -2.26 3.17 7.38
C ILE A 40 -2.83 3.65 8.71
N GLU A 41 -2.70 2.85 9.77
CA GLU A 41 -3.19 3.17 11.11
C GLU A 41 -2.51 4.43 11.67
N GLN A 42 -1.18 4.51 11.57
CA GLN A 42 -0.43 5.69 12.02
C GLN A 42 -0.72 6.95 11.19
N PHE A 43 -0.91 6.80 9.89
CA PHE A 43 -1.28 7.90 9.01
C PHE A 43 -2.66 8.45 9.39
N TRP A 44 -3.65 7.58 9.54
CA TRP A 44 -5.00 7.98 9.96
C TRP A 44 -5.00 8.67 11.33
N LEU A 45 -4.26 8.12 12.30
CA LEU A 45 -4.09 8.74 13.62
C LEU A 45 -3.45 10.12 13.51
N HIS A 46 -2.46 10.31 12.63
CA HIS A 46 -1.84 11.61 12.40
C HIS A 46 -2.80 12.66 11.84
N ILE A 47 -3.63 12.29 10.87
CA ILE A 47 -4.62 13.20 10.25
C ILE A 47 -5.70 13.60 11.25
N THR A 48 -6.10 12.67 12.13
CA THR A 48 -7.19 12.89 13.09
C THR A 48 -6.75 13.55 14.39
N SER A 49 -5.50 13.37 14.81
CA SER A 49 -4.99 13.89 16.09
C SER A 49 -4.45 15.33 16.02
N LYS A 50 -4.07 15.82 14.84
CA LYS A 50 -3.46 17.16 14.69
C LYS A 50 -4.46 18.14 14.06
N PRO A 51 -4.62 19.35 14.63
CA PRO A 51 -5.39 20.38 13.97
C PRO A 51 -4.68 20.79 12.68
N MET A 52 -5.43 20.83 11.58
CA MET A 52 -4.95 21.22 10.26
C MET A 52 -6.03 21.98 9.50
N SER A 53 -5.65 22.67 8.42
CA SER A 53 -6.63 23.33 7.57
C SER A 53 -7.51 22.29 6.86
N LEU A 54 -8.79 22.61 6.68
CA LEU A 54 -9.75 21.73 6.02
C LEU A 54 -9.27 21.23 4.64
N PRO A 55 -8.70 22.08 3.76
CA PRO A 55 -8.19 21.61 2.47
C PRO A 55 -7.05 20.59 2.60
N LEU A 56 -6.12 20.80 3.53
CA LEU A 56 -5.02 19.88 3.77
C LEU A 56 -5.52 18.56 4.37
N GLN A 57 -6.52 18.62 5.27
CA GLN A 57 -7.13 17.43 5.85
C GLN A 57 -7.78 16.54 4.80
N LEU A 58 -8.53 17.15 3.88
CA LEU A 58 -9.18 16.44 2.79
C LEU A 58 -8.15 15.77 1.87
N ALA A 59 -7.11 16.50 1.46
CA ALA A 59 -6.05 15.96 0.61
C ALA A 59 -5.27 14.82 1.29
N MET A 60 -4.95 14.95 2.58
CA MET A 60 -4.31 13.88 3.35
C MET A 60 -5.21 12.66 3.51
N ASN A 61 -6.51 12.85 3.73
CA ASN A 61 -7.49 11.76 3.79
C ASN A 61 -7.56 11.00 2.46
N GLU A 62 -7.64 11.72 1.34
CA GLU A 62 -7.68 11.11 0.00
C GLU A 62 -6.38 10.33 -0.29
N LEU A 63 -5.22 10.86 0.11
CA LEU A 63 -3.94 10.15 0.02
C LEU A 63 -3.91 8.88 0.88
N CYS A 64 -4.37 8.97 2.13
CA CYS A 64 -4.43 7.84 3.04
C CYS A 64 -5.37 6.76 2.49
N LEU A 65 -6.54 7.15 1.97
CA LEU A 65 -7.49 6.24 1.33
C LEU A 65 -6.91 5.59 0.08
N LEU A 66 -6.26 6.38 -0.78
CA LEU A 66 -5.63 5.86 -2.00
C LEU A 66 -4.57 4.82 -1.66
N TYR A 67 -3.67 5.12 -0.72
CA TYR A 67 -2.66 4.16 -0.27
C TYR A 67 -3.29 2.90 0.33
N SER A 68 -4.35 3.05 1.14
CA SER A 68 -5.03 1.93 1.78
C SER A 68 -5.68 0.98 0.77
N VAL A 69 -6.43 1.53 -0.19
CA VAL A 69 -7.14 0.74 -1.20
C VAL A 69 -6.16 0.11 -2.19
N TRP A 70 -5.13 0.85 -2.60
CA TRP A 70 -4.06 0.32 -3.45
C TRP A 70 -3.25 -0.79 -2.75
N SER A 71 -2.99 -0.65 -1.45
CA SER A 71 -2.37 -1.70 -0.65
C SER A 71 -3.25 -2.95 -0.59
N LEU A 72 -4.56 -2.79 -0.41
CA LEU A 72 -5.53 -3.88 -0.35
C LEU A 72 -5.62 -4.65 -1.68
N GLU A 73 -5.56 -3.95 -2.81
CA GLU A 73 -5.62 -4.55 -4.15
C GLU A 73 -4.56 -5.66 -4.34
N LYS A 74 -3.34 -5.45 -3.80
CA LYS A 74 -2.23 -6.41 -3.88
C LYS A 74 -2.54 -7.76 -3.24
N TYR A 75 -3.45 -7.81 -2.27
CA TYR A 75 -3.77 -9.00 -1.50
C TYR A 75 -5.12 -9.63 -1.84
N LEU A 76 -5.79 -9.14 -2.89
CA LEU A 76 -7.01 -9.75 -3.41
C LEU A 76 -6.91 -11.28 -3.58
N PRO A 77 -5.82 -11.85 -4.14
CA PRO A 77 -5.70 -13.30 -4.28
C PRO A 77 -5.88 -14.07 -2.96
N TYR A 78 -5.34 -13.54 -1.85
CA TYR A 78 -5.45 -14.17 -0.54
C TYR A 78 -6.86 -14.04 0.05
N LEU A 79 -7.55 -12.94 -0.24
CA LEU A 79 -8.94 -12.72 0.19
C LEU A 79 -9.92 -13.63 -0.55
N TYR A 80 -9.63 -13.96 -1.81
CA TYR A 80 -10.38 -14.98 -2.54
C TYR A 80 -10.00 -16.41 -2.13
N GLU A 81 -8.71 -16.69 -1.92
CA GLU A 81 -8.25 -18.02 -1.47
C GLU A 81 -8.82 -18.40 -0.09
N SER A 82 -9.11 -17.41 0.75
CA SER A 82 -9.71 -17.61 2.08
C SER A 82 -11.24 -17.56 2.11
N ASP A 83 -11.90 -17.49 0.95
CA ASP A 83 -13.36 -17.31 0.80
C ASP A 83 -13.90 -16.05 1.52
N TYR A 84 -13.05 -15.07 1.82
CA TYR A 84 -13.47 -13.78 2.36
C TYR A 84 -14.21 -12.95 1.30
N PHE A 85 -13.70 -12.98 0.07
CA PHE A 85 -14.42 -12.51 -1.12
C PHE A 85 -14.85 -13.71 -1.96
N THR A 86 -16.12 -13.70 -2.38
CA THR A 86 -16.72 -14.84 -3.10
C THR A 86 -17.24 -14.47 -4.48
N ASP A 87 -17.35 -13.18 -4.80
CA ASP A 87 -17.79 -12.67 -6.09
C ASP A 87 -16.83 -11.59 -6.63
N GLY A 88 -17.07 -11.11 -7.85
CA GLY A 88 -16.23 -10.08 -8.49
C GLY A 88 -16.55 -8.63 -8.13
N GLN A 89 -17.53 -8.35 -7.27
CA GLN A 89 -17.93 -6.98 -6.90
C GLN A 89 -16.83 -6.24 -6.12
N PRO A 90 -16.16 -6.83 -5.10
CA PRO A 90 -15.09 -6.16 -4.36
C PRO A 90 -13.96 -5.67 -5.26
N VAL A 91 -13.55 -6.46 -6.27
CA VAL A 91 -12.50 -6.08 -7.21
C VAL A 91 -12.87 -4.82 -7.98
N LYS A 92 -14.09 -4.78 -8.53
CA LYS A 92 -14.58 -3.60 -9.27
C LYS A 92 -14.61 -2.37 -8.37
N LEU A 93 -15.16 -2.51 -7.16
CA LEU A 93 -15.24 -1.42 -6.20
C LEU A 93 -13.86 -0.86 -5.83
N ILE A 94 -12.87 -1.73 -5.62
CA ILE A 94 -11.48 -1.34 -5.32
C ILE A 94 -10.88 -0.58 -6.51
N GLN A 95 -11.00 -1.12 -7.73
CA GLN A 95 -10.46 -0.49 -8.93
C GLN A 95 -11.12 0.87 -9.22
N ASP A 96 -12.44 0.94 -9.12
CA ASP A 96 -13.20 2.18 -9.30
C ASP A 96 -12.81 3.23 -8.24
N SER A 97 -12.61 2.81 -6.99
CA SER A 97 -12.16 3.70 -5.91
C SER A 97 -10.77 4.26 -6.18
N ILE A 98 -9.83 3.42 -6.65
CA ILE A 98 -8.46 3.86 -7.00
C ILE A 98 -8.52 4.89 -8.13
N LEU A 99 -9.26 4.61 -9.20
CA LEU A 99 -9.40 5.53 -10.34
C LEU A 99 -10.02 6.86 -9.91
N HIS A 100 -11.09 6.80 -9.12
CA HIS A 100 -11.77 7.99 -8.58
C HIS A 100 -10.83 8.83 -7.71
N LEU A 101 -10.10 8.20 -6.78
CA LEU A 101 -9.15 8.88 -5.91
C LEU A 101 -7.99 9.50 -6.69
N CYS A 102 -7.44 8.81 -7.68
CA CYS A 102 -6.39 9.36 -8.55
C CYS A 102 -6.87 10.63 -9.29
N GLN A 103 -8.10 10.62 -9.82
CA GLN A 103 -8.68 11.78 -10.49
C GLN A 103 -8.85 12.98 -9.54
N HIS A 104 -9.30 12.72 -8.32
CA HIS A 104 -9.55 13.75 -7.31
C HIS A 104 -8.25 14.33 -6.72
N LEU A 105 -7.20 13.52 -6.61
CA LEU A 105 -5.94 13.94 -6.02
C LEU A 105 -5.05 14.72 -7.00
N THR A 106 -5.18 14.45 -8.31
CA THR A 106 -4.35 15.05 -9.37
C THR A 106 -4.21 16.57 -9.28
N PRO A 107 -5.28 17.36 -9.02
CA PRO A 107 -5.19 18.82 -8.93
C PRO A 107 -4.39 19.33 -7.71
N ASN A 108 -4.33 18.55 -6.63
CA ASN A 108 -3.72 18.94 -5.35
C ASN A 108 -2.34 18.30 -5.13
N ILE A 109 -1.88 17.43 -6.04
CA ILE A 109 -0.64 16.67 -5.87
C ILE A 109 0.61 17.56 -5.96
N LEU A 110 0.57 18.60 -6.80
CA LEU A 110 1.69 19.54 -6.98
C LEU A 110 1.97 20.31 -5.69
N SER A 111 0.93 20.88 -5.06
CA SER A 111 1.08 21.64 -3.81
C SER A 111 1.51 20.76 -2.64
N LEU A 112 1.14 19.47 -2.64
CA LEU A 112 1.60 18.50 -1.64
C LEU A 112 3.09 18.14 -1.82
N ILE A 113 3.53 17.94 -3.06
CA ILE A 113 4.93 17.64 -3.38
C ILE A 113 5.83 18.86 -3.08
N GLU A 114 5.36 20.07 -3.36
CA GLU A 114 6.09 21.31 -3.07
C GLU A 114 6.36 21.51 -1.57
N VAL A 115 5.47 21.06 -0.68
CA VAL A 115 5.67 21.14 0.78
C VAL A 115 6.78 20.19 1.27
N GLU A 116 6.94 19.04 0.62
CA GLU A 116 7.95 18.02 0.96
C GLU A 116 9.25 18.20 0.17
N ALA A 117 9.26 19.08 -0.84
CA ALA A 117 10.40 19.24 -1.73
C ALA A 117 11.66 19.66 -0.93
N PRO A 118 12.73 18.83 -0.94
CA PRO A 118 14.01 19.28 -0.40
C PRO A 118 14.49 20.48 -1.22
N PRO A 119 15.23 21.43 -0.62
CA PRO A 119 15.80 22.56 -1.36
C PRO A 119 16.51 22.06 -2.62
N ASP A 120 16.38 22.78 -3.74
CA ASP A 120 16.81 22.43 -5.11
C ASP A 120 18.24 21.86 -5.24
N PHE A 121 19.06 21.97 -4.20
CA PHE A 121 20.40 21.37 -4.10
C PHE A 121 20.43 19.84 -4.08
N ILE A 122 19.34 19.15 -3.69
CA ILE A 122 19.31 17.67 -3.59
C ILE A 122 18.78 17.01 -4.88
N VAL A 123 18.00 17.73 -5.69
CA VAL A 123 17.32 17.17 -6.86
C VAL A 123 18.18 17.31 -8.11
N ASN A 124 19.22 16.47 -8.24
CA ASN A 124 19.88 16.18 -9.52
C ASN A 124 18.97 15.36 -10.45
N SER A 125 17.69 15.71 -10.55
CA SER A 125 16.74 15.10 -11.48
C SER A 125 16.35 16.13 -12.52
N VAL A 126 16.80 15.90 -13.75
CA VAL A 126 16.46 16.72 -14.93
C VAL A 126 14.94 16.78 -15.19
N LEU A 127 14.14 15.91 -14.54
CA LEU A 127 12.68 15.87 -14.64
C LEU A 127 11.96 16.65 -13.52
N GLY A 128 12.67 17.15 -12.52
CA GLY A 128 12.10 17.88 -11.36
C GLY A 128 12.53 19.34 -11.26
N SER A 129 13.04 19.93 -12.35
CA SER A 129 13.47 21.33 -12.36
C SER A 129 12.26 22.27 -12.38
N SER A 130 12.19 23.12 -11.35
CA SER A 130 11.24 24.22 -11.15
C SER A 130 11.39 25.40 -12.12
N THR A 131 12.11 25.23 -13.23
CA THR A 131 12.13 26.20 -14.33
C THR A 131 11.44 25.58 -15.53
N GLY A 132 10.15 25.90 -15.69
CA GLY A 132 9.32 25.52 -16.83
C GLY A 132 9.76 26.15 -18.16
N ALA A 133 10.98 25.85 -18.59
CA ALA A 133 11.49 26.10 -19.92
C ALA A 133 11.84 24.75 -20.55
N VAL A 134 10.81 24.00 -20.94
CA VAL A 134 10.96 23.00 -21.99
C VAL A 134 10.62 23.74 -23.29
N TYR A 135 11.63 23.83 -24.15
CA TYR A 135 11.76 24.53 -25.44
C TYR A 135 12.35 25.94 -25.40
#